data_AF-A0A1H5KCW5-F1
#
_entry.id   AF-A0A1H5KCW5-F1
#
_cell.length_a   1.000
_cell.length_b   1.000
_cell.length_c   1.000
_cell.angle_alpha   90.00
_cell.angle_beta   90.00
_cell.angle_gamma   90.00
#
_symmetry.space_group_name_H-M   'P 1'
#
loop_
_entity.id
_entity.type
_entity.pdbx_description
1 polymer ?
#
loop_
_entity_poly.entity_id
_entity_poly.type
_entity_poly.pdbx_seq_one_letter_code
_entity_poly.pdbx_strand_id
1 'polypeptide(L)'
;MNYKGILFFKNLHLVISLLIVVPTAIIYGTPSILSTNLNIEVSTIDLSNLLKAIMCLYIGISCIWLVGIIKENYWKSATELNILFMLTLATGRILSIIIDGTPTSGYVFGVIAELVIGLFSVYQLRKYS
;
A
#
# COMPACT_ATOMS: atom_id res chain seq x y z
N MET A 1 -3.65 -14.42 26.68
CA MET A 1 -2.83 -14.40 25.44
C MET A 1 -1.39 -14.10 25.81
N ASN A 2 -0.41 -14.77 25.19
CA ASN A 2 1.02 -14.51 25.40
C ASN A 2 1.39 -13.10 24.87
N TYR A 3 2.27 -12.37 25.56
CA TYR A 3 2.75 -11.03 25.17
C TYR A 3 3.23 -10.95 23.72
N LYS A 4 3.94 -12.00 23.24
CA LYS A 4 4.36 -12.10 21.84
C LYS A 4 3.17 -12.16 20.86
N GLY A 5 2.08 -12.82 21.23
CA GLY A 5 0.87 -12.89 20.43
C GLY A 5 0.18 -11.53 20.31
N ILE A 6 0.13 -10.76 21.41
CA ILE A 6 -0.44 -9.41 21.41
C ILE A 6 0.36 -8.47 20.48
N LEU A 7 1.69 -8.55 20.52
CA LEU A 7 2.57 -7.79 19.62
C LEU A 7 2.39 -8.18 18.14
N PHE A 8 2.18 -9.47 17.87
CA PHE A 8 1.89 -9.95 16.52
C PHE A 8 0.56 -9.35 16.00
N PHE A 9 -0.52 -9.44 16.79
CA PHE A 9 -1.80 -8.85 16.41
C PHE A 9 -1.73 -7.34 16.25
N LYS A 10 -0.94 -6.64 17.07
CA LYS A 10 -0.72 -5.18 16.97
C LYS A 10 -0.10 -4.77 15.63
N ASN A 11 0.80 -5.58 15.08
CA ASN A 11 1.55 -5.26 13.86
C ASN A 11 0.91 -5.80 12.57
N LEU A 12 -0.22 -6.49 12.67
CA LEU A 12 -0.81 -7.24 11.56
C LEU A 12 -1.10 -6.36 10.34
N HIS A 13 -1.60 -5.14 10.53
CA HIS A 13 -1.89 -4.20 9.44
C HIS A 13 -0.63 -3.78 8.68
N LEU A 14 0.49 -3.52 9.39
CA LEU A 14 1.76 -3.17 8.75
C LEU A 14 2.34 -4.38 8.00
N VAL A 15 2.26 -5.58 8.57
CA VAL A 15 2.74 -6.82 7.92
C VAL A 15 1.94 -7.11 6.64
N ILE A 16 0.61 -7.04 6.70
CA ILE A 16 -0.24 -7.23 5.52
C ILE A 16 0.05 -6.15 4.47
N SER A 17 0.22 -4.90 4.90
CA SER A 17 0.57 -3.80 3.99
C SER A 17 1.90 -4.04 3.29
N LEU A 18 2.93 -4.52 3.98
CA LEU A 18 4.21 -4.88 3.36
C LEU A 18 4.05 -5.97 2.31
N LEU A 19 3.28 -7.03 2.62
CA LEU A 19 3.06 -8.16 1.71
C LEU A 19 2.30 -7.77 0.44
N ILE A 20 1.55 -6.66 0.45
CA ILE A 20 0.77 -6.20 -0.71
C ILE A 20 1.52 -5.09 -1.46
N VAL A 21 2.03 -4.10 -0.74
CA VAL A 21 2.59 -2.88 -1.34
C VAL A 21 3.96 -3.13 -1.94
N VAL A 22 4.81 -3.97 -1.35
CA VAL A 22 6.13 -4.28 -1.93
C VAL A 22 6.00 -5.00 -3.27
N PRO A 23 5.19 -6.07 -3.42
CA PRO A 23 4.94 -6.65 -4.73
C PRO A 23 4.30 -5.67 -5.71
N THR A 24 3.34 -4.86 -5.26
CA THR A 24 2.69 -3.84 -6.11
C THR A 24 3.69 -2.81 -6.63
N ALA A 25 4.64 -2.38 -5.81
CA ALA A 25 5.72 -1.48 -6.21
C ALA A 25 6.57 -2.10 -7.33
N ILE A 26 6.95 -3.36 -7.17
CA ILE A 26 7.74 -4.09 -8.18
C ILE A 26 6.97 -4.24 -9.50
N ILE A 27 5.66 -4.50 -9.43
CA ILE A 27 4.77 -4.54 -10.61
C ILE A 27 4.81 -3.19 -11.33
N TYR A 28 4.67 -2.07 -10.62
CA TYR A 28 4.76 -0.74 -11.24
C TYR A 28 6.11 -0.48 -11.90
N GLY A 29 7.22 -0.86 -11.26
CA GLY A 29 8.56 -0.65 -11.81
C GLY A 29 8.92 -1.57 -12.99
N THR A 30 8.10 -2.58 -13.30
CA THR A 30 8.40 -3.61 -14.31
C THR A 30 7.38 -3.57 -15.45
N PRO A 31 7.72 -2.94 -16.61
CA PRO A 31 6.78 -2.73 -17.71
C PRO A 31 6.05 -3.98 -18.21
N SER A 32 6.74 -5.12 -18.30
CA SER A 32 6.17 -6.38 -18.80
C SER A 32 5.12 -6.99 -17.87
N ILE A 33 5.31 -6.86 -16.55
CA ILE A 33 4.35 -7.34 -15.55
C ILE A 33 3.18 -6.37 -15.46
N LEU A 34 3.47 -5.06 -15.54
CA LEU A 34 2.47 -4.02 -15.47
C LEU A 34 1.43 -4.13 -16.59
N SER A 35 1.87 -4.36 -17.83
CA SER A 35 0.96 -4.52 -18.97
C SER A 35 0.08 -5.77 -18.83
N THR A 36 0.64 -6.88 -18.37
CA THR A 36 -0.09 -8.15 -18.17
C THR A 36 -1.15 -8.05 -17.07
N ASN A 37 -0.84 -7.36 -15.96
CA ASN A 37 -1.70 -7.33 -14.78
C ASN A 37 -2.72 -6.17 -14.78
N LEU A 38 -2.37 -5.02 -15.36
CA LEU A 38 -3.19 -3.79 -15.29
C LEU A 38 -3.57 -3.23 -16.67
N ASN A 39 -3.19 -3.88 -17.77
CA ASN A 39 -3.43 -3.40 -19.13
C ASN A 39 -2.89 -1.98 -19.39
N ILE A 40 -1.74 -1.66 -18.79
CA ILE A 40 -1.03 -0.38 -18.97
C ILE A 40 0.14 -0.62 -19.91
N GLU A 41 0.12 0.01 -21.09
CA GLU A 41 1.24 0.01 -22.02
C GLU A 41 2.24 1.11 -21.69
N VAL A 42 3.47 0.72 -21.37
CA VAL A 42 4.57 1.66 -21.10
C VAL A 42 5.25 2.03 -22.42
N SER A 43 4.68 3.01 -23.12
CA SER A 43 5.11 3.39 -24.48
C SER A 43 6.19 4.46 -24.54
N THR A 44 6.51 5.13 -23.43
CA THR A 44 7.50 6.21 -23.38
C THR A 44 8.54 6.02 -22.27
N ILE A 45 9.74 6.56 -22.49
CA ILE A 45 10.82 6.59 -21.49
C ILE A 45 10.36 7.36 -20.25
N ASP A 46 9.64 8.46 -20.44
CA ASP A 46 9.12 9.29 -19.34
C ASP A 46 8.14 8.52 -18.45
N LEU A 47 7.21 7.77 -19.04
CA LEU A 47 6.28 6.92 -18.28
C LEU A 47 7.02 5.81 -17.53
N SER A 48 8.01 5.18 -18.16
CA SER A 48 8.88 4.19 -17.49
C SER A 48 9.62 4.81 -16.29
N ASN A 49 10.17 6.02 -16.45
CA ASN A 49 10.89 6.71 -15.38
C ASN A 49 9.96 7.12 -14.23
N LEU A 50 8.77 7.61 -14.55
CA LEU A 50 7.73 7.94 -13.56
C LEU A 50 7.33 6.71 -12.74
N LEU A 51 7.08 5.57 -13.39
CA LEU A 51 6.70 4.33 -12.73
C LEU A 51 7.80 3.78 -11.81
N LYS A 52 9.07 3.88 -12.21
CA LYS A 52 10.22 3.51 -11.35
C LYS A 52 10.34 4.44 -10.14
N ALA A 53 10.07 5.73 -10.32
CA ALA A 53 10.03 6.67 -9.19
C ALA A 53 8.92 6.31 -8.19
N ILE A 54 7.72 5.94 -8.68
CA ILE A 54 6.60 5.46 -7.86
C ILE A 54 6.96 4.15 -7.14
N MET A 55 7.61 3.20 -7.82
CA MET A 55 8.13 1.97 -7.21
C MET A 55 9.03 2.29 -6.01
N CYS A 56 10.05 3.14 -6.22
CA CYS A 56 10.98 3.51 -5.15
C CYS A 56 10.28 4.25 -4.00
N LEU A 57 9.29 5.09 -4.29
CA LEU A 57 8.47 5.75 -3.26
C LEU A 57 7.71 4.72 -2.41
N TYR A 58 7.05 3.73 -3.02
CA TYR A 58 6.30 2.69 -2.31
C TYR A 58 7.23 1.81 -1.46
N ILE A 59 8.42 1.47 -1.99
CA ILE A 59 9.45 0.74 -1.23
C ILE A 59 9.95 1.58 -0.05
N GLY A 60 10.21 2.87 -0.26
CA GLY A 60 10.65 3.78 0.81
C GLY A 60 9.64 3.89 1.95
N ILE A 61 8.35 4.01 1.62
CA ILE A 61 7.27 4.01 2.60
C ILE A 61 7.17 2.66 3.32
N SER A 62 7.32 1.55 2.59
CA SER A 62 7.37 0.21 3.16
C SER A 62 8.52 0.04 4.16
N CYS A 63 9.68 0.64 3.91
CA CYS A 63 10.78 0.66 4.88
C CYS A 63 10.39 1.33 6.20
N ILE A 64 9.61 2.42 6.17
CA ILE A 64 9.11 3.07 7.40
C ILE A 64 8.16 2.14 8.17
N TRP A 65 7.30 1.40 7.48
CA TRP A 65 6.45 0.40 8.13
C TRP A 65 7.26 -0.72 8.76
N LEU A 66 8.29 -1.22 8.08
CA LEU A 66 9.21 -2.21 8.63
C LEU A 66 9.92 -1.68 9.90
N VAL A 67 10.37 -0.42 9.89
CA VAL A 67 10.94 0.22 11.08
C VAL A 67 9.91 0.28 12.22
N GLY A 68 8.64 0.59 11.93
CA GLY A 68 7.57 0.59 12.91
C GLY A 68 7.25 -0.78 13.51
N ILE A 69 7.42 -1.86 12.73
CA ILE A 69 7.27 -3.24 13.22
C ILE A 69 8.44 -3.62 14.15
N ILE A 70 9.67 -3.24 13.79
CA ILE A 70 10.88 -3.60 14.54
C ILE A 70 11.04 -2.75 15.81
N LYS A 71 10.71 -1.46 15.72
CA LYS A 71 10.91 -0.47 16.78
C LYS A 71 9.56 0.11 17.22
N GLU A 72 9.08 -0.34 18.36
CA GLU A 72 7.80 0.05 18.95
C GLU A 72 7.61 1.58 19.07
N ASN A 73 8.68 2.32 19.36
CA ASN A 73 8.64 3.79 19.45
C ASN A 73 8.24 4.48 18.13
N TYR A 74 8.43 3.82 16.99
CA TYR A 74 8.04 4.32 15.67
C TYR A 74 6.73 3.71 15.16
N TRP A 75 6.13 2.77 15.90
CA TRP A 75 4.93 2.05 15.47
C TRP A 75 3.76 2.99 15.17
N LYS A 76 3.56 4.01 16.02
CA LYS A 76 2.48 4.99 15.86
C LYS A 76 2.62 5.76 14.55
N SER A 77 3.77 6.39 14.33
CA SER A 77 4.04 7.15 13.10
C SER A 77 4.02 6.28 11.84
N ALA A 78 4.51 5.03 11.93
CA ALA A 78 4.41 4.07 10.83
C ALA A 78 2.95 3.71 10.51
N THR A 79 2.10 3.57 11.53
CA THR A 79 0.67 3.29 11.37
C THR A 79 -0.07 4.50 10.80
N GLU A 80 0.22 5.72 11.27
CA GLU A 80 -0.35 6.96 10.71
C GLU A 80 0.03 7.12 9.22
N LEU A 81 1.30 6.86 8.87
CA LEU A 81 1.74 6.87 7.48
C LEU A 81 1.04 5.78 6.65
N ASN A 82 0.83 4.59 7.22
CA ASN A 82 0.10 3.52 6.55
C ASN A 82 -1.37 3.89 6.28
N ILE A 83 -2.05 4.51 7.25
CA ILE A 83 -3.42 5.02 7.09
C ILE A 83 -3.46 6.07 5.97
N LEU A 84 -2.55 7.04 6.01
CA LEU A 84 -2.45 8.09 5.00
C LEU A 84 -2.28 7.47 3.61
N PHE A 85 -1.29 6.59 3.46
CA PHE A 85 -0.99 5.92 2.19
C PHE A 85 -2.19 5.16 1.64
N MET A 86 -2.80 4.28 2.44
CA MET A 86 -3.90 3.42 1.98
C MET A 86 -5.16 4.23 1.63
N LEU A 87 -5.58 5.15 2.50
CA LEU A 87 -6.84 5.88 2.30
C LEU A 87 -6.71 6.94 1.20
N THR A 88 -5.56 7.59 1.05
CA THR A 88 -5.36 8.57 -0.05
C THR A 88 -5.24 7.88 -1.40
N LEU A 89 -4.59 6.70 -1.47
CA LEU A 89 -4.59 5.89 -2.69
C LEU A 89 -6.00 5.45 -3.07
N ALA A 90 -6.74 4.86 -2.13
CA ALA A 90 -8.12 4.46 -2.38
C ALA A 90 -8.96 5.64 -2.86
N THR A 91 -8.82 6.81 -2.23
CA THR A 91 -9.53 8.03 -2.63
C THR A 91 -9.18 8.45 -4.05
N GLY A 92 -7.90 8.51 -4.42
CA GLY A 92 -7.46 8.85 -5.77
C GLY A 92 -7.97 7.87 -6.82
N ARG A 93 -7.95 6.57 -6.52
CA ARG A 93 -8.47 5.53 -7.40
C ARG A 93 -9.99 5.59 -7.55
N ILE A 94 -10.73 5.82 -6.47
CA ILE A 94 -12.20 6.00 -6.51
C ILE A 94 -12.54 7.22 -7.36
N LEU A 95 -11.82 8.33 -7.17
CA LEU A 95 -12.01 9.53 -7.98
C LEU A 95 -11.79 9.25 -9.48
N SER A 96 -10.71 8.53 -9.82
CA SER A 96 -10.46 8.11 -11.22
C SER A 96 -11.55 7.17 -11.74
N ILE A 97 -12.04 6.21 -10.95
CA ILE A 97 -13.13 5.32 -11.39
C ILE A 97 -14.42 6.11 -11.69
N ILE A 98 -14.72 7.12 -10.88
CA ILE A 98 -15.91 7.96 -11.05
C ILE A 98 -15.79 8.83 -12.30
N ILE A 99 -14.61 9.39 -12.58
CA ILE A 99 -14.39 10.33 -13.69
C ILE A 99 -14.11 9.62 -15.00
N ASP A 100 -13.22 8.62 -14.97
CA ASP A 100 -12.63 7.97 -16.15
C ASP A 100 -13.30 6.62 -16.49
N GLY A 101 -14.11 6.07 -15.58
CA GLY A 101 -14.81 4.80 -15.75
C GLY A 101 -14.12 3.61 -15.09
N THR A 102 -14.68 2.40 -15.27
CA THR A 102 -14.21 1.20 -14.57
C THR A 102 -12.94 0.60 -15.19
N PRO A 103 -11.83 0.50 -14.43
CA PRO A 103 -10.57 -0.06 -14.90
C PRO A 103 -10.58 -1.60 -14.84
N THR A 104 -9.41 -2.21 -15.03
CA THR A 104 -9.22 -3.66 -14.90
C THR A 104 -9.62 -4.19 -13.51
N SER A 105 -10.02 -5.46 -13.45
CA SER A 105 -10.43 -6.11 -12.19
C SER A 105 -9.34 -6.07 -11.11
N GLY A 106 -8.07 -6.18 -11.51
CA GLY A 106 -6.93 -6.03 -10.59
C GLY A 106 -6.85 -4.65 -9.95
N TYR A 107 -7.17 -3.59 -10.70
CA TYR A 107 -7.20 -2.24 -10.17
C TYR A 107 -8.34 -2.03 -9.17
N VAL A 108 -9.54 -2.55 -9.49
CA VAL A 108 -10.71 -2.50 -8.59
C VAL A 108 -10.44 -3.29 -7.31
N PHE A 109 -9.82 -4.47 -7.41
CA PHE A 109 -9.38 -5.24 -6.25
C PHE A 109 -8.41 -4.43 -5.37
N GLY A 110 -7.49 -3.69 -5.98
CA GLY A 110 -6.59 -2.77 -5.30
C GLY A 110 -7.33 -1.76 -4.42
N VAL A 111 -8.39 -1.12 -4.94
CA VAL A 111 -9.21 -0.15 -4.18
C VAL A 111 -9.83 -0.79 -2.94
N ILE A 112 -10.41 -1.98 -3.10
CA ILE A 112 -11.05 -2.69 -2.00
C ILE A 112 -10.01 -3.06 -0.93
N ALA A 113 -8.85 -3.58 -1.34
CA ALA A 113 -7.77 -3.92 -0.43
C ALA A 113 -7.25 -2.69 0.31
N GLU A 114 -7.03 -1.57 -0.38
CA GLU A 114 -6.59 -0.30 0.20
C GLU A 114 -7.60 0.22 1.26
N LEU A 115 -8.90 0.21 0.96
CA LEU A 115 -9.94 0.62 1.92
C LEU A 115 -9.97 -0.29 3.17
N VAL A 116 -9.98 -1.61 2.96
CA VAL A 116 -10.03 -2.59 4.06
C VAL A 116 -8.81 -2.44 4.97
N ILE A 117 -7.62 -2.35 4.38
CA ILE A 117 -6.37 -2.22 5.14
C ILE A 117 -6.30 -0.85 5.81
N GLY A 118 -6.66 0.23 5.12
CA GLY A 118 -6.66 1.58 5.69
C GLY A 118 -7.58 1.70 6.91
N LEU A 119 -8.81 1.18 6.82
CA LEU A 119 -9.74 1.15 7.96
C LEU A 119 -9.26 0.22 9.08
N PHE A 120 -8.66 -0.91 8.73
CA PHE A 120 -8.05 -1.81 9.72
C PHE A 120 -6.90 -1.12 10.47
N SER A 121 -6.05 -0.35 9.77
CA SER A 121 -4.97 0.43 10.37
C SER A 121 -5.49 1.51 11.31
N VAL A 122 -6.61 2.18 10.98
CA VAL A 122 -7.29 3.12 11.89
C VAL A 122 -7.76 2.41 13.16
N TYR A 123 -8.37 1.23 13.02
CA TYR A 123 -8.80 0.43 14.17
C TYR A 123 -7.59 0.04 15.06
N GLN A 124 -6.50 -0.41 14.45
CA GLN A 124 -5.28 -0.78 15.16
C GLN A 124 -4.68 0.41 15.91
N LEU A 125 -4.62 1.58 15.27
CA LEU A 125 -4.14 2.80 15.89
C LEU A 125 -4.95 3.16 17.14
N ARG A 126 -6.30 3.11 17.05
CA ARG A 126 -7.19 3.41 18.19
C ARG A 126 -7.08 2.39 19.33
N LYS A 127 -6.77 1.14 19.02
CA LYS A 127 -6.70 0.06 20.00
C LYS A 127 -5.39 0.05 20.80
N TYR A 128 -4.29 0.48 20.18
CA TYR A 128 -2.94 0.31 20.72
C TYR A 128 -2.16 1.63 20.89
N SER A 129 -2.74 2.78 20.57
CA SER A 129 -2.25 4.13 20.95
C SER A 129 -2.96 4.65 22.18
#